data_AF-A0A6I6EVY0-F1
#
_entry.id   AF-A0A6I6EVY0-F1
#
_cell.length_a   1.000
_cell.length_b   1.000
_cell.length_c   1.000
_cell.angle_alpha   90.00
_cell.angle_beta   90.00
_cell.angle_gamma   90.00
#
_symmetry.space_group_name_H-M   'P 1'
#
loop_
_entity.id
_entity.type
_entity.pdbx_description
1 polymer ?
#
loop_
_entity_poly.entity_id
_entity_poly.type
_entity_poly.pdbx_seq_one_letter_code
_entity_poly.pdbx_strand_id
1 'polypeptide(L)'
;MKKAILKEGYILEIYNKENWYLELSFAHRKAQPKYIRWDNGDTLFVAFKEAKNEFSYGEELYMINVKTGDALLIYKVVSDNKSILEVNRENNDIRLKIDVNKYDNHNKVYEEHVIYDVPSRVSKDIK
;
A
#
# COMPACT_ATOMS: atom_id res chain seq x y z
N MET A 1 -1.12 12.05 17.24
CA MET A 1 -0.69 11.79 15.86
C MET A 1 -0.49 10.28 15.72
N LYS A 2 -1.17 9.62 14.78
CA LYS A 2 -1.01 8.17 14.53
C LYS A 2 0.31 7.92 13.81
N LYS A 3 1.09 6.93 14.25
CA LYS A 3 2.35 6.55 13.63
C LYS A 3 2.35 5.05 13.37
N ALA A 4 2.53 4.68 12.11
CA ALA A 4 2.79 3.30 11.71
C ALA A 4 4.27 3.12 11.39
N ILE A 5 4.87 2.01 11.83
CA ILE A 5 6.28 1.68 11.60
C ILE A 5 6.36 0.29 10.99
N LEU A 6 7.15 0.14 9.93
CA LEU A 6 7.49 -1.16 9.35
C LEU A 6 8.67 -1.77 10.09
N LYS A 7 8.53 -3.02 10.55
CA LYS A 7 9.62 -3.85 11.06
C LYS A 7 9.47 -5.25 10.51
N GLU A 8 10.45 -5.72 9.73
CA GLU A 8 10.64 -7.13 9.31
C GLU A 8 9.37 -8.00 9.23
N GLY A 9 8.42 -7.64 8.36
CA GLY A 9 7.19 -8.42 8.14
C GLY A 9 5.96 -7.97 8.94
N TYR A 10 6.07 -6.95 9.78
CA TYR A 10 5.00 -6.44 10.63
C TYR A 10 4.81 -4.93 10.50
N ILE A 11 3.56 -4.50 10.65
CA ILE A 11 3.17 -3.10 10.80
C ILE A 11 2.82 -2.85 12.27
N LEU A 12 3.53 -1.94 12.93
CA LEU A 12 3.23 -1.50 14.29
C LEU A 12 2.55 -0.12 14.24
N GLU A 13 1.28 -0.02 14.64
CA GLU A 13 0.69 1.28 15.01
C GLU A 13 0.87 1.51 16.52
N ILE A 14 1.33 2.70 16.87
CA ILE A 14 1.33 3.17 18.26
C ILE A 14 0.10 4.06 18.43
N TYR A 15 -1.01 3.47 18.86
CA TYR A 15 -2.24 4.19 19.21
C TYR A 15 -2.70 3.75 20.60
N ASN A 16 -3.00 4.72 21.48
CA ASN A 16 -3.55 4.46 22.82
C ASN A 16 -2.75 3.50 23.74
N LYS A 17 -1.41 3.45 23.64
CA LYS A 17 -0.53 2.55 24.42
C LYS A 17 -0.78 1.05 24.21
N GLU A 18 -1.60 0.68 23.24
CA GLU A 18 -1.78 -0.70 22.81
C GLU A 18 -0.90 -0.94 21.59
N ASN A 19 -0.18 -2.06 21.60
CA ASN A 19 0.61 -2.51 20.46
C ASN A 19 -0.21 -3.55 19.72
N TRP A 20 -0.53 -3.28 18.47
CA TRP A 20 -1.06 -4.29 17.57
C TRP A 20 -0.09 -4.49 16.40
N TYR A 21 -0.12 -5.69 15.81
CA TYR A 21 0.61 -5.99 14.60
C TYR A 21 -0.34 -6.54 13.54
N LEU A 22 -0.12 -6.16 12.28
CA LEU A 22 -0.72 -6.83 11.15
C LEU A 22 0.30 -7.83 10.59
N GLU A 23 -0.04 -9.11 10.64
CA GLU A 23 0.68 -10.17 9.95
C GLU A 23 0.02 -10.41 8.58
N LEU A 24 0.84 -10.51 7.54
CA LEU A 24 0.35 -10.69 6.18
C LEU A 24 0.82 -12.03 5.64
N SER A 25 -0.15 -12.88 5.33
CA SER A 25 0.07 -14.18 4.71
C SER A 25 -0.14 -14.09 3.20
N PHE A 26 0.89 -14.42 2.43
CA PHE A 26 0.78 -14.61 0.99
C PHE A 26 0.87 -16.10 0.69
N ALA A 27 -0.17 -16.66 0.08
CA ALA A 27 -0.33 -18.12 -0.06
C ALA A 27 0.87 -18.82 -0.73
N HIS A 28 1.56 -18.15 -1.67
CA HIS A 28 2.58 -18.78 -2.52
C HIS A 28 3.78 -17.89 -2.89
N ARG A 29 3.98 -16.75 -2.21
CA ARG A 29 5.08 -15.84 -2.53
C ARG A 29 5.63 -15.15 -1.29
N LYS A 30 6.91 -14.75 -1.36
CA LYS A 30 7.54 -13.91 -0.35
C LYS A 30 7.46 -12.47 -0.80
N ALA A 31 6.75 -11.64 -0.05
CA ALA A 31 6.71 -10.20 -0.26
C ALA A 31 7.20 -9.48 1.00
N GLN A 32 7.92 -8.38 0.81
CA GLN A 32 8.44 -7.55 1.90
C GLN A 32 7.71 -6.20 1.87
N PRO A 33 7.20 -5.71 3.01
CA PRO A 33 6.67 -4.36 3.06
C PRO A 33 7.81 -3.38 2.78
N LYS A 34 7.57 -2.47 1.85
CA LYS A 34 8.50 -1.42 1.43
C LYS A 34 8.09 -0.07 2.01
N TYR A 35 6.79 0.21 1.95
CA TYR A 35 6.24 1.52 2.27
C TYR A 35 4.91 1.38 2.98
N ILE A 36 4.65 2.27 3.95
CA ILE A 36 3.36 2.35 4.64
C ILE A 36 2.95 3.82 4.78
N ARG A 37 1.65 4.07 4.62
CA ARG A 37 1.04 5.38 4.88
C ARG A 37 -0.41 5.25 5.31
N TRP A 38 -0.84 6.10 6.23
CA TRP A 38 -2.26 6.25 6.53
C TRP A 38 -2.98 6.92 5.37
N ASP A 39 -4.06 6.28 4.91
CA ASP A 39 -5.05 6.90 4.04
C ASP A 39 -6.03 7.73 4.89
N ASN A 40 -6.59 7.09 5.92
CA ASN A 40 -7.56 7.69 6.84
C ASN A 40 -7.43 7.04 8.24
N GLY A 41 -8.41 7.25 9.13
CA GLY A 41 -8.35 6.72 10.50
C GLY A 41 -8.32 5.20 10.62
N ASP A 42 -8.83 4.47 9.62
CA ASP A 42 -9.06 3.03 9.65
C ASP A 42 -8.34 2.29 8.50
N THR A 43 -7.63 3.00 7.63
CA THR A 43 -7.10 2.43 6.39
C THR A 43 -5.65 2.83 6.16
N LEU A 44 -4.83 1.85 5.80
CA LEU A 44 -3.44 2.00 5.41
C LEU A 44 -3.26 1.72 3.92
N PHE A 45 -2.44 2.51 3.27
CA PHE A 45 -1.74 2.11 2.07
C PHE A 45 -0.44 1.40 2.44
N VAL A 46 -0.22 0.22 1.87
CA VAL A 46 1.00 -0.56 2.07
C VAL A 46 1.53 -1.04 0.73
N ALA A 47 2.74 -0.61 0.38
CA ALA A 47 3.41 -1.11 -0.81
C ALA A 47 4.32 -2.28 -0.43
N PHE A 48 4.25 -3.36 -1.18
CA PHE A 48 5.10 -4.53 -1.07
C PHE A 48 6.00 -4.62 -2.28
N LYS A 49 7.23 -5.07 -2.03
CA LYS A 49 8.12 -5.55 -3.09
C LYS A 49 8.21 -7.06 -2.97
N GLU A 50 8.24 -7.77 -4.09
CA GLU A 50 8.52 -9.20 -4.05
C GLU A 50 9.97 -9.44 -3.57
N ALA A 51 10.18 -10.51 -2.81
CA ALA A 51 11.47 -10.84 -2.26
C ALA A 51 12.45 -11.25 -3.36
N LYS A 52 13.76 -11.03 -3.13
CA LYS A 52 14.80 -11.49 -4.06
C LYS A 52 14.63 -12.98 -4.33
N ASN A 53 14.69 -13.37 -5.61
CA ASN A 53 14.60 -14.74 -6.16
C ASN A 53 13.18 -15.23 -6.56
N GLU A 54 12.16 -14.38 -6.56
CA GLU A 54 10.88 -14.71 -7.21
C GLU A 54 10.95 -14.35 -8.71
N PHE A 55 10.31 -15.14 -9.57
CA PHE A 55 10.32 -14.96 -11.04
C PHE A 55 9.53 -13.73 -11.50
N SER A 56 8.64 -13.25 -10.64
CA SER A 56 7.91 -12.01 -10.78
C SER A 56 8.71 -10.94 -10.02
N TYR A 57 9.09 -9.87 -10.70
CA TYR A 57 9.76 -8.74 -10.08
C TYR A 57 8.85 -7.54 -10.25
N GLY A 58 8.32 -7.06 -9.12
CA GLY A 58 7.36 -5.97 -9.12
C GLY A 58 7.07 -5.47 -7.73
N GLU A 59 6.31 -4.38 -7.70
CA GLU A 59 5.76 -3.79 -6.49
C GLU A 59 4.24 -3.77 -6.56
N GLU A 60 3.59 -3.97 -5.43
CA GLU A 60 2.15 -3.97 -5.33
C GLU A 60 1.72 -3.05 -4.21
N LEU A 61 0.68 -2.27 -4.47
CA LEU A 61 0.07 -1.39 -3.49
C LEU A 61 -1.25 -1.99 -3.03
N TYR A 62 -1.36 -2.20 -1.72
CA TYR A 62 -2.60 -2.60 -1.08
C TYR A 62 -3.18 -1.47 -0.26
N MET A 63 -4.50 -1.42 -0.21
CA MET A 63 -5.26 -0.67 0.77
C MET A 63 -5.80 -1.66 1.81
N ILE A 64 -5.47 -1.45 3.08
CA ILE A 64 -5.72 -2.39 4.16
C ILE A 64 -6.57 -1.73 5.24
N ASN A 65 -7.69 -2.34 5.61
CA ASN A 65 -8.47 -1.97 6.77
C ASN A 65 -7.79 -2.51 8.04
N VAL A 66 -7.38 -1.64 8.95
CA VAL A 66 -6.61 -2.05 10.13
C VAL A 66 -7.44 -2.75 11.20
N LYS A 67 -8.78 -2.61 11.16
CA LYS A 67 -9.70 -3.25 12.10
C LYS A 67 -10.07 -4.66 11.67
N THR A 68 -10.26 -4.87 10.37
CA THR A 68 -10.72 -6.16 9.83
C THR A 68 -9.58 -7.01 9.26
N GLY A 69 -8.46 -6.38 8.89
CA GLY A 69 -7.38 -7.03 8.16
C GLY A 69 -7.68 -7.20 6.66
N ASP A 70 -8.84 -6.74 6.18
CA ASP A 70 -9.20 -6.82 4.76
C ASP A 70 -8.21 -6.01 3.92
N ALA A 71 -7.67 -6.64 2.88
CA ALA A 71 -6.71 -6.04 1.98
C ALA A 71 -7.23 -6.06 0.55
N LEU A 72 -7.12 -4.91 -0.13
CA LEU A 72 -7.46 -4.75 -1.54
C LEU A 72 -6.24 -4.33 -2.33
N LEU A 73 -5.94 -5.04 -3.42
CA LEU A 73 -4.90 -4.64 -4.37
C LEU A 73 -5.40 -3.42 -5.16
N ILE A 74 -4.68 -2.30 -5.06
CA ILE A 74 -4.99 -1.04 -5.74
C ILE A 74 -4.18 -0.91 -7.03
N TYR A 75 -2.92 -1.32 -6.99
CA TYR A 75 -2.01 -1.11 -8.10
C TYR A 75 -0.90 -2.16 -8.11
N LYS A 76 -0.45 -2.55 -9.31
CA LYS A 76 0.67 -3.47 -9.51
C LYS A 76 1.63 -2.92 -10.56
N VAL A 77 2.87 -2.71 -10.14
CA VAL A 77 4.00 -2.44 -11.03
C VAL A 77 4.48 -3.77 -11.61
N VAL A 78 4.27 -3.97 -12.91
CA VAL A 78 4.77 -5.16 -13.65
C VAL A 78 6.09 -4.82 -14.35
N SER A 79 7.09 -4.41 -13.57
CA SER A 79 8.46 -4.19 -14.05
C SER A 79 9.43 -4.03 -12.89
N ASP A 80 10.61 -4.64 -13.01
CA ASP A 80 11.66 -4.56 -12.01
C ASP A 80 12.36 -3.20 -11.98
N ASN A 81 12.35 -2.45 -13.08
CA ASN A 81 12.96 -1.13 -13.16
C ASN A 81 12.06 0.00 -12.64
N LYS A 82 10.77 -0.26 -12.39
CA LYS A 82 9.84 0.73 -11.84
C LYS A 82 9.66 0.55 -10.33
N SER A 83 9.27 1.63 -9.65
CA SER A 83 9.16 1.61 -8.19
C SER A 83 8.14 2.62 -7.67
N ILE A 84 7.25 2.21 -6.77
CA ILE A 84 6.30 3.09 -6.09
C ILE A 84 7.08 3.90 -5.04
N LEU A 85 7.13 5.22 -5.20
CA LEU A 85 7.83 6.13 -4.30
C LEU A 85 6.90 6.70 -3.24
N GLU A 86 5.69 7.09 -3.66
CA GLU A 86 4.72 7.76 -2.79
C GLU A 86 3.31 7.40 -3.23
N VAL A 87 2.40 7.34 -2.26
CA VAL A 87 0.95 7.28 -2.49
C VAL A 87 0.26 8.36 -1.67
N ASN A 88 -0.75 8.99 -2.26
CA ASN A 88 -1.61 9.98 -1.63
C ASN A 88 -3.05 9.75 -2.05
N ARG A 89 -4.01 9.97 -1.14
CA ARG A 89 -5.39 10.22 -1.54
C ARG A 89 -5.59 11.70 -1.79
N GLU A 90 -6.19 12.03 -2.91
CA GLU A 90 -6.65 13.37 -3.26
C GLU A 90 -8.12 13.28 -3.66
N ASN A 91 -9.01 13.76 -2.79
CA ASN A 91 -10.47 13.58 -2.91
C ASN A 91 -10.83 12.08 -3.00
N ASN A 92 -11.39 11.66 -4.13
CA ASN A 92 -11.74 10.27 -4.40
C ASN A 92 -10.63 9.50 -5.13
N ASP A 93 -9.56 10.17 -5.56
CA ASP A 93 -8.50 9.56 -6.36
C ASP A 93 -7.32 9.13 -5.49
N ILE A 94 -6.61 8.10 -5.95
CA ILE A 94 -5.33 7.68 -5.39
C ILE A 94 -4.24 8.09 -6.37
N ARG A 95 -3.37 9.01 -5.95
CA ARG A 95 -2.20 9.44 -6.73
C ARG A 95 -0.97 8.66 -6.31
N LEU A 96 -0.26 8.15 -7.31
CA LEU A 96 0.96 7.39 -7.16
C LEU A 96 2.12 8.16 -7.81
N LYS A 97 3.21 8.35 -7.07
CA LYS A 97 4.50 8.72 -7.66
C LYS A 97 5.28 7.46 -7.94
N ILE A 98 5.64 7.26 -9.20
CA ILE A 98 6.35 6.08 -9.67
C ILE A 98 7.69 6.52 -10.26
N ASP A 99 8.77 5.93 -9.78
CA ASP A 99 10.05 5.94 -10.47
C ASP A 99 9.94 5.06 -11.72
N VAL A 100 10.19 5.64 -12.90
CA VAL A 100 10.09 4.88 -14.16
C VAL A 100 11.38 4.11 -14.49
N ASN A 101 12.49 4.42 -13.81
CA ASN A 101 13.74 3.68 -13.92
C ASN A 101 14.59 3.90 -12.67
N LYS A 102 14.38 3.06 -11.64
CA LYS A 102 15.08 3.12 -10.35
C LYS A 102 16.58 2.85 -10.42
N TYR A 103 17.06 2.39 -11.58
CA TYR A 103 18.48 2.14 -11.84
C TYR A 103 19.16 3.31 -12.57
N ASP A 104 18.39 4.30 -13.01
CA ASP A 104 18.91 5.51 -13.65
C ASP A 104 18.99 6.66 -12.62
N ASN A 105 20.21 7.19 -12.44
CA ASN A 105 20.47 8.27 -11.50
C ASN A 105 19.84 9.62 -11.92
N HIS A 106 19.25 9.70 -13.12
CA HIS A 106 18.51 10.88 -13.57
C HIS A 106 17.07 10.95 -13.03
N ASN A 107 16.64 10.01 -12.16
CA ASN A 107 15.38 10.01 -11.40
C ASN A 107 14.19 10.58 -12.19
N LYS A 108 13.81 9.90 -13.28
CA LYS A 108 12.58 10.25 -13.98
C LYS A 108 11.39 9.76 -13.14
N VAL A 109 10.66 10.71 -12.57
CA VAL A 109 9.44 10.44 -11.80
C VAL A 109 8.23 10.69 -12.71
N TYR A 110 7.30 9.75 -12.71
CA TYR A 110 5.99 9.86 -13.37
C TYR A 110 4.89 9.81 -12.30
N GLU A 111 3.87 10.65 -12.46
CA GLU A 111 2.68 10.61 -11.63
C GLU A 111 1.59 9.82 -12.35
N GLU A 112 1.09 8.77 -11.69
CA GLU A 112 -0.01 7.96 -12.18
C GLU A 112 -1.24 8.16 -11.30
N HIS A 113 -2.38 8.32 -11.95
CA HIS A 113 -3.66 8.53 -11.31
C HIS A 113 -4.46 7.23 -11.37
N VAL A 114 -4.69 6.64 -10.21
CA VAL A 114 -5.59 5.49 -10.07
C VAL A 114 -6.92 6.02 -9.55
N ILE A 115 -7.91 6.06 -10.43
CA ILE A 115 -9.29 6.36 -10.05
C ILE A 115 -9.79 5.13 -9.31
N TYR A 116 -9.96 5.27 -8.00
CA TYR A 116 -10.56 4.24 -7.17
C TYR A 116 -11.91 4.74 -6.67
N ASP A 117 -12.98 4.34 -7.36
CA ASP A 117 -14.32 4.49 -6.81
C ASP A 117 -14.44 3.55 -5.61
N VAL A 118 -14.31 4.12 -4.40
CA VAL A 118 -14.78 3.45 -3.18
C VAL A 118 -16.24 3.11 -3.47
N PRO A 119 -16.65 1.83 -3.45
CA PRO A 119 -18.06 1.50 -3.59
C PRO A 119 -18.77 2.30 -2.50
N SER A 120 -19.59 3.27 -2.92
CA SER A 120 -20.33 4.12 -1.98
C SER A 120 -20.99 3.16 -1.02
N ARG A 121 -20.65 3.23 0.28
CA ARG A 121 -21.39 2.51 1.29
C ARG A 121 -22.84 2.89 1.03
N VAL A 122 -23.64 1.92 0.58
CA VAL A 122 -25.08 2.08 0.55
C VAL A 122 -25.48 2.16 2.02
N SER A 123 -25.35 3.35 2.60
CA SER A 123 -25.99 3.69 3.86
C SER A 123 -27.18 4.55 3.49
N LYS A 124 -28.34 3.92 3.41
CA LYS A 124 -29.40 4.19 4.37
C LYS A 124 -30.56 3.24 4.16
N ASP A 125 -30.92 2.61 5.27
CA ASP A 125 -32.24 2.08 5.56
C ASP A 125 -33.34 2.97 4.99
N ILE A 126 -34.30 2.36 4.29
CA ILE A 126 -35.65 2.90 4.17
C ILE A 126 -36.64 1.74 4.38
N LYS A 127 -37.12 1.68 5.63
CA LYS A 127 -38.40 1.18 6.16
C LYS A 127 -38.80 -0.27 5.98
#